data_AF-A0A432K7X5-F1
#
_entry.id   AF-A0A432K7X5-F1
#
_cell.length_a   1.000
_cell.length_b   1.000
_cell.length_c   1.000
_cell.angle_alpha   90.00
_cell.angle_beta   90.00
_cell.angle_gamma   90.00
#
_symmetry.space_group_name_H-M   'P 1'
#
loop_
_entity.id
_entity.type
_entity.pdbx_description
1 polymer ?
#
loop_
_entity_poly.entity_id
_entity_poly.type
_entity_poly.pdbx_seq_one_letter_code
_entity_poly.pdbx_strand_id
1 'polypeptide(L)'
;MAVYDPASDLWQEWKLPGPAPRAYAVYVDENDIVWLSDFGGNAVVRFDPSSEEFSVFGLPDNPGNVRQIHGRPGEVWLPESAADRLVVIR
;
A
#
# COMPACT_ATOMS: atom_id res chain seq x y z
N MET A 1 5.10 7.66 4.21
CA MET A 1 3.70 7.91 3.81
C MET A 1 3.27 9.17 4.50
N ALA A 2 2.46 9.98 3.83
CA ALA A 2 2.04 11.27 4.33
C ALA A 2 0.54 11.44 4.09
N VAL A 3 -0.15 12.00 5.07
CA VAL A 3 -1.57 12.39 4.98
C VAL A 3 -1.65 13.89 5.21
N TYR A 4 -2.39 14.58 4.34
CA TYR A 4 -2.66 16.00 4.45
C TYR A 4 -4.10 16.22 4.89
N ASP A 5 -4.29 16.98 5.95
CA ASP A 5 -5.60 17.45 6.38
C ASP A 5 -5.82 18.89 5.88
N PRO A 6 -6.68 19.11 4.86
CA PRO A 6 -6.94 20.44 4.32
C PRO A 6 -7.74 21.35 5.27
N ALA A 7 -8.43 20.79 6.29
CA ALA A 7 -9.16 21.60 7.25
C ALA A 7 -8.22 22.30 8.24
N SER A 8 -7.10 21.65 8.58
CA SER A 8 -6.09 22.18 9.49
C SER A 8 -4.83 22.69 8.79
N ASP A 9 -4.66 22.44 7.49
CA ASP A 9 -3.46 22.73 6.70
C ASP A 9 -2.20 22.05 7.28
N LEU A 10 -2.36 20.82 7.78
CA LEU A 10 -1.30 20.05 8.42
C LEU A 10 -0.94 18.80 7.63
N TRP A 11 0.37 18.52 7.61
CA TRP A 11 0.93 17.26 7.15
C TRP A 11 1.27 16.38 8.34
N GLN A 12 0.93 15.11 8.23
CA GLN A 12 1.42 14.07 9.12
C GLN A 12 2.18 13.06 8.27
N GLU A 13 3.35 12.65 8.75
CA GLU A 13 4.26 11.78 8.02
C GLU A 13 4.73 10.61 8.87
N TRP A 14 4.75 9.43 8.27
CA TRP A 14 5.23 8.21 8.88
C TRP A 14 6.27 7.54 8.00
N LYS A 15 7.32 7.01 8.64
CA LYS A 15 8.33 6.22 7.95
C LYS A 15 7.76 4.85 7.61
N LEU A 16 7.90 4.44 6.34
CA LEU A 16 7.50 3.11 5.93
C LEU A 16 8.40 2.03 6.56
N PRO A 17 7.84 0.84 6.86
CA PRO A 17 8.63 -0.28 7.37
C PRO A 17 9.64 -0.78 6.32
N GLY A 18 10.65 -1.49 6.79
CA GLY A 18 11.69 -2.09 5.94
C GLY A 18 12.98 -1.26 5.83
N PRO A 19 14.07 -1.89 5.33
CA PRO A 19 15.39 -1.26 5.33
C PRO A 19 15.58 -0.23 4.21
N ALA A 20 14.85 -0.35 3.10
CA ALA A 20 14.99 0.52 1.93
C ALA A 20 13.66 0.65 1.16
N PRO A 21 12.58 1.18 1.79
CA PRO A 21 11.27 1.26 1.15
C PRO A 21 11.29 2.18 -0.07
N ARG A 22 10.58 1.77 -1.12
CA ARG A 22 10.39 2.46 -2.40
C ARG A 22 8.91 2.37 -2.75
N ALA A 23 8.11 3.22 -2.10
CA ALA A 23 6.69 3.34 -2.37
C ALA A 23 6.43 3.70 -3.84
N TYR A 24 5.39 3.13 -4.45
CA TYR A 24 5.04 3.42 -5.84
C TYR A 24 3.55 3.72 -6.03
N ALA A 25 2.67 2.73 -5.90
CA ALA A 25 1.23 2.92 -6.04
C ALA A 25 0.59 3.15 -4.68
N VAL A 26 -0.52 3.90 -4.64
CA VAL A 26 -1.35 4.10 -3.45
C VAL A 26 -2.83 3.98 -3.82
N TYR A 27 -3.61 3.42 -2.90
CA TYR A 27 -5.07 3.30 -2.97
C TYR A 27 -5.64 3.44 -1.57
N VAL A 28 -6.82 4.04 -1.44
CA VAL A 28 -7.55 4.12 -0.18
C VAL A 28 -8.85 3.34 -0.36
N ASP A 29 -9.10 2.37 0.53
CA ASP A 29 -10.31 1.54 0.47
C ASP A 29 -11.51 2.23 1.13
N GLU A 30 -12.65 1.55 1.14
CA GLU A 30 -13.90 2.09 1.69
C GLU A 30 -13.91 2.28 3.22
N ASN A 31 -12.89 1.81 3.92
CA ASN A 31 -12.73 1.93 5.38
C ASN A 31 -11.63 2.94 5.76
N ASP A 32 -11.24 3.81 4.83
CA ASP A 32 -10.15 4.79 4.98
C ASP A 32 -8.77 4.15 5.28
N ILE A 33 -8.61 2.88 4.90
CA ILE A 33 -7.32 2.19 5.01
C ILE A 33 -6.49 2.47 3.77
N VAL A 34 -5.23 2.84 3.99
CA VAL A 34 -4.28 3.15 2.92
C VAL A 34 -3.52 1.90 2.53
N TRP A 35 -3.56 1.55 1.26
CA TRP A 35 -2.79 0.48 0.65
C TRP A 35 -1.74 1.07 -0.28
N LEU A 36 -0.49 0.62 -0.16
CA LEU A 36 0.58 1.06 -1.05
C LEU A 36 1.49 -0.09 -1.45
N SER A 37 2.07 -0.03 -2.65
CA SER A 37 3.10 -0.97 -3.06
C SER A 37 4.48 -0.46 -2.68
N ASP A 38 5.32 -1.36 -2.17
CA ASP A 38 6.72 -1.10 -1.84
C ASP A 38 7.63 -1.99 -2.71
N PHE A 39 8.31 -1.38 -3.68
CA PHE A 39 9.26 -2.09 -4.54
C PHE A 39 10.55 -2.46 -3.81
N GLY A 40 10.90 -1.76 -2.74
CA GLY A 40 12.08 -2.06 -1.92
C GLY A 40 11.91 -3.36 -1.14
N GLY A 41 10.73 -3.56 -0.56
CA GLY A 41 10.36 -4.77 0.18
C GLY A 41 9.74 -5.89 -0.67
N ASN A 42 9.49 -5.66 -1.96
CA ASN A 42 8.66 -6.54 -2.81
C ASN A 42 7.34 -6.92 -2.12
N ALA A 43 6.61 -5.90 -1.68
CA ALA A 43 5.48 -6.06 -0.79
C ALA A 43 4.36 -5.05 -1.10
N VAL A 44 3.20 -5.31 -0.52
CA VAL A 44 2.12 -4.34 -0.35
C VAL A 44 1.99 -4.05 1.14
N VAL A 45 1.85 -2.78 1.48
CA VAL A 45 1.76 -2.29 2.84
C VAL A 45 0.35 -1.73 3.05
N ARG A 46 -0.32 -2.21 4.10
CA ARG A 46 -1.55 -1.64 4.64
C ARG A 46 -1.18 -0.69 5.77
N PHE A 47 -1.77 0.50 5.77
CA PHE A 47 -1.64 1.47 6.84
C PHE A 47 -3.03 1.89 7.32
N ASP A 48 -3.23 1.85 8.64
CA ASP A 48 -4.43 2.32 9.30
C ASP A 48 -4.15 3.70 9.93
N PRO A 49 -4.71 4.80 9.38
CA PRO A 49 -4.46 6.13 9.92
C PRO A 49 -5.01 6.35 11.33
N SER A 50 -5.98 5.55 11.78
CA SER A 50 -6.59 5.71 13.10
C SER A 50 -5.74 5.13 14.23
N SER A 51 -5.01 4.05 13.96
CA SER A 51 -4.08 3.42 14.91
C SER A 51 -2.61 3.71 14.61
N GLU A 52 -2.32 4.30 13.44
CA GLU A 52 -0.98 4.54 12.91
C GLU A 52 -0.15 3.25 12.70
N GLU A 53 -0.82 2.10 12.56
CA GLU A 53 -0.17 0.81 12.42
C GLU A 53 0.03 0.41 10.96
N PHE A 54 1.17 -0.26 10.71
CA PHE A 54 1.50 -0.85 9.42
C PHE A 54 1.38 -2.37 9.46
N SER A 55 0.81 -2.95 8.39
CA SER A 55 0.90 -4.39 8.09
C SER A 55 1.55 -4.59 6.74
N VAL A 56 2.49 -5.54 6.64
CA VAL A 56 3.27 -5.78 5.42
C VAL A 56 2.91 -7.16 4.85
N PHE A 57 2.53 -7.19 3.58
CA PHE A 57 2.18 -8.39 2.84
C PHE A 57 3.19 -8.62 1.72
N GLY A 58 3.99 -9.67 1.83
CA GLY A 58 4.96 -10.02 0.79
C GLY A 58 4.25 -10.44 -0.51
N LEU A 59 4.76 -9.99 -1.65
CA LEU A 59 4.28 -10.45 -2.95
C LEU A 59 4.83 -11.85 -3.24
N PRO A 60 4.03 -12.73 -3.84
CA PRO A 60 4.43 -14.11 -4.10
C PRO A 60 5.49 -14.24 -5.21
N ASP A 61 5.52 -13.34 -6.20
CA ASP A 61 6.61 -13.29 -7.19
C ASP A 61 7.59 -12.16 -6.87
N ASN A 62 8.86 -12.32 -7.30
CA ASN A 62 9.91 -11.33 -7.07
C ASN A 62 10.75 -11.10 -8.34
N PRO A 63 10.65 -9.92 -8.98
CA PRO A 63 9.84 -8.78 -8.56
C PRO A 63 8.36 -8.97 -8.94
N GLY A 64 7.44 -8.60 -8.05
CA GLY A 64 6.03 -8.48 -8.38
C GLY A 64 5.69 -7.16 -9.07
N ASN A 65 6.33 -6.05 -8.66
CA ASN A 65 6.15 -4.71 -9.22
C ASN A 65 4.67 -4.29 -9.38
N VAL A 66 3.89 -4.29 -8.30
CA VAL A 66 2.50 -3.79 -8.34
C VAL A 66 2.49 -2.28 -8.63
N ARG A 67 2.07 -1.89 -9.84
CA ARG A 67 2.08 -0.49 -10.31
C ARG A 67 0.75 0.22 -10.20
N GLN A 68 -0.32 -0.53 -9.95
CA GLN A 68 -1.66 -0.02 -9.73
C GLN A 68 -2.31 -0.88 -8.66
N ILE A 69 -3.10 -0.25 -7.81
CA ILE A 69 -3.89 -0.93 -6.79
C ILE A 69 -5.34 -0.54 -7.03
N HIS A 70 -6.21 -1.54 -7.06
CA HIS A 70 -7.64 -1.36 -7.22
C HIS A 70 -8.37 -2.02 -6.07
N GLY A 71 -9.59 -1.58 -5.78
CA GLY A 71 -10.39 -2.22 -4.75
C GLY A 71 -11.87 -2.22 -5.08
N ARG A 72 -12.57 -3.11 -4.39
CA ARG A 72 -14.02 -3.13 -4.20
C ARG A 72 -14.27 -3.54 -2.75
N PRO A 73 -15.48 -3.38 -2.20
CA PRO A 73 -15.72 -3.65 -0.79
C PRO A 73 -15.17 -5.00 -0.31
N GLY A 74 -14.27 -4.96 0.68
CA GLY A 74 -13.60 -6.12 1.26
C GLY A 74 -12.53 -6.78 0.39
N GLU A 75 -12.08 -6.16 -0.71
CA GLU A 75 -11.04 -6.73 -1.57
C GLU A 75 -10.07 -5.67 -2.12
N VAL A 76 -8.78 -6.01 -2.09
CA VAL A 76 -7.72 -5.24 -2.72
C VAL A 76 -7.02 -6.07 -3.78
N TRP A 77 -7.00 -5.55 -5.00
CA TRP A 77 -6.50 -6.20 -6.20
C TRP A 77 -5.15 -5.62 -6.60
N LEU A 78 -4.20 -6.52 -6.82
CA LEU A 78 -2.78 -6.26 -6.93
C LEU A 78 -2.23 -6.95 -8.20
N PRO A 79 -2.33 -6.32 -9.38
CA PRO A 79 -1.72 -6.83 -10.60
C PRO A 79 -0.18 -6.75 -10.47
N GLU A 80 0.48 -7.89 -10.45
CA GLU A 80 1.94 -7.96 -10.43
C GLU A 80 2.45 -7.65 -11.84
N SER A 81 2.88 -6.41 -12.08
CA SER A 81 3.22 -5.99 -13.47
C SER A 81 4.47 -6.68 -14.02
N ALA A 82 5.26 -7.33 -13.17
CA ALA A 82 6.45 -8.08 -13.57
C ALA A 82 6.26 -9.60 -13.56
N ALA A 83 5.11 -10.09 -13.11
CA ALA A 83 4.77 -11.50 -13.09
C ALA A 83 3.30 -11.61 -13.51
N ASP A 84 3.03 -12.20 -14.68
CA ASP A 84 1.70 -12.35 -15.31
C ASP A 84 0.65 -13.01 -14.38
N ARG A 85 0.24 -12.25 -13.35
CA ARG A 85 -0.46 -12.70 -12.15
C ARG A 85 -1.24 -11.53 -11.56
N LEU A 86 -2.38 -11.88 -10.99
CA LEU A 86 -3.22 -11.00 -10.20
C LEU A 86 -3.33 -11.56 -8.78
N VAL A 87 -2.97 -10.76 -7.78
CA VAL A 87 -3.13 -11.10 -6.36
C VAL A 87 -4.34 -10.35 -5.80
N VAL A 88 -5.05 -10.98 -4.86
CA VAL A 88 -6.16 -10.35 -4.13
C VAL A 88 -5.97 -10.57 -2.64
N ILE A 89 -6.13 -9.50 -1.86
CA ILE A 89 -6.22 -9.52 -0.39
C ILE A 89 -7.69 -9.35 -0.01
N ARG A 90 -8.17 -10.15 0.96
CA ARG A 90 -9.54 -10.17 1.49
C ARG A 90 -9.54 -10.24 3.00
#